data_AF-A0A957BGU1-F1
#
_entry.id   AF-A0A957BGU1-F1
#
_cell.length_a   1.000
_cell.length_b   1.000
_cell.length_c   1.000
_cell.angle_alpha   90.00
_cell.angle_beta   90.00
_cell.angle_gamma   90.00
#
_symmetry.space_group_name_H-M   'P 1'
#
loop_
_entity.id
_entity.type
_entity.pdbx_description
1 polymer ?
#
loop_
_entity_poly.entity_id
_entity_poly.type
_entity_poly.pdbx_seq_one_letter_code
_entity_poly.pdbx_strand_id
1 'polypeptide(L)'
;LQLWVTEFGWATWDGLPQPAPFVWMDNNTILEQAEYTVRAFQIGQQRPEVGPMILWNLNFANNTLIDNRNEIAGYSLFVPGQPIRPLYEILASRPQ
;
A
#
# COMPACT_ATOMS: atom_id res chain seq x y z
N LEU A 1 -7.97 2.64 -26.75
CA LEU A 1 -8.58 2.64 -25.40
C LEU A 1 -7.48 2.28 -24.41
N GLN A 2 -7.39 2.96 -23.27
CA GLN A 2 -6.42 2.64 -22.22
C GLN A 2 -7.10 1.90 -21.07
N LEU A 3 -6.38 0.97 -20.44
CA LEU A 3 -6.76 0.29 -19.22
C LEU A 3 -6.45 1.18 -18.01
N TRP A 4 -7.44 1.42 -17.16
CA TRP A 4 -7.27 2.17 -15.92
C TRP A 4 -7.16 1.21 -14.74
N VAL A 5 -6.12 1.37 -13.92
CA VAL A 5 -5.98 0.64 -12.66
C VAL A 5 -6.54 1.53 -11.57
N THR A 6 -7.81 1.34 -11.24
CA THR A 6 -8.55 2.24 -10.33
C THR A 6 -8.21 2.03 -8.86
N GLU A 7 -7.79 0.83 -8.48
CA GLU A 7 -7.30 0.51 -7.13
C GLU A 7 -6.25 -0.59 -7.22
N PHE A 8 -5.12 -0.40 -6.54
CA PHE A 8 -4.13 -1.44 -6.29
C PHE A 8 -3.32 -1.06 -5.05
N GLY A 9 -2.61 -2.03 -4.48
CA GLY A 9 -1.73 -1.81 -3.34
C GLY A 9 -1.14 -3.12 -2.85
N TRP A 10 -0.22 -3.04 -1.90
CA TRP A 10 0.38 -4.20 -1.26
C TRP A 10 0.17 -4.12 0.24
N ALA A 11 -0.66 -5.01 0.80
CA ALA A 11 -0.96 -4.98 2.23
C ALA A 11 0.21 -5.51 3.06
N THR A 12 0.42 -4.88 4.21
CA THR A 12 1.33 -5.38 5.24
C THR A 12 0.74 -5.08 6.61
N TRP A 13 0.88 -6.06 7.50
CA TRP A 13 0.50 -5.97 8.90
C TRP A 13 1.73 -5.76 9.83
N ASP A 14 2.90 -5.56 9.24
CA ASP A 14 4.16 -5.31 9.93
C ASP A 14 4.06 -4.07 10.85
N GLY A 15 4.47 -4.24 12.11
CA GLY A 15 4.40 -3.22 13.16
C GLY A 15 3.02 -3.02 13.80
N LEU A 16 1.95 -3.71 13.36
CA LEU A 16 0.62 -3.56 13.95
C LEU A 16 0.41 -4.47 15.17
N PRO A 17 -0.33 -4.01 16.20
CA PRO A 17 -0.42 -4.72 17.49
C PRO A 17 -1.34 -5.96 17.46
N GLN A 18 -2.36 -5.96 16.61
CA GLN A 18 -3.24 -7.12 16.44
C GLN A 18 -2.63 -8.11 15.45
N PRO A 19 -2.96 -9.41 15.50
CA PRO A 19 -2.59 -10.32 14.42
C PRO A 19 -3.33 -9.96 13.13
N ALA A 20 -2.70 -10.17 11.98
CA ALA A 20 -3.33 -9.87 10.71
C ALA A 20 -4.67 -10.59 10.53
N PRO A 21 -5.65 -9.99 9.82
CA PRO A 21 -6.88 -10.70 9.42
C PRO A 21 -6.58 -11.93 8.56
N PHE A 22 -5.55 -11.85 7.72
CA PHE A 22 -5.08 -12.93 6.88
C PHE A 22 -3.58 -13.14 7.08
N VAL A 23 -3.19 -14.39 7.33
CA VAL A 23 -1.80 -14.77 7.67
C VAL A 23 -0.79 -14.29 6.63
N TRP A 24 -1.16 -14.19 5.36
CA TRP A 24 -0.25 -13.73 4.32
C TRP A 24 0.18 -12.26 4.48
N MET A 25 -0.62 -11.43 5.17
CA MET A 25 -0.25 -10.02 5.40
C MET A 25 0.86 -9.86 6.44
N ASP A 26 1.00 -10.83 7.36
CA ASP A 26 2.12 -10.87 8.32
C ASP A 26 3.45 -11.23 7.64
N ASN A 27 3.38 -11.85 6.44
CA ASN A 27 4.56 -12.21 5.67
C ASN A 27 5.11 -11.06 4.83
N ASN A 28 4.42 -9.92 4.78
CA ASN A 28 4.86 -8.74 4.05
C ASN A 28 5.39 -7.72 5.05
N THR A 29 6.56 -7.16 4.77
CA THR A 29 7.15 -6.03 5.50
C THR A 29 6.69 -4.69 4.95
N ILE A 30 6.93 -3.60 5.69
CA ILE A 30 6.73 -2.23 5.18
C ILE A 30 7.64 -1.88 4.00
N LEU A 31 8.79 -2.55 3.86
CA LEU A 31 9.71 -2.38 2.73
C LEU A 31 9.19 -3.09 1.48
N GLU A 32 8.70 -4.32 1.62
CA GLU A 32 8.08 -5.04 0.49
C GLU A 32 6.83 -4.35 -0.01
N GLN A 33 6.03 -3.73 0.88
CA GLN A 33 4.94 -2.86 0.46
C GLN A 33 5.43 -1.76 -0.50
N ALA A 34 6.56 -1.13 -0.17
CA ALA A 34 7.13 -0.08 -0.98
C ALA A 34 7.68 -0.60 -2.31
N GLU A 35 8.52 -1.63 -2.27
CA GLU A 35 9.21 -2.20 -3.42
C GLU A 35 8.23 -2.72 -4.47
N TYR A 36 7.23 -3.50 -4.05
CA TYR A 36 6.29 -4.10 -4.99
C TYR A 36 5.30 -3.09 -5.55
N THR A 37 4.88 -2.09 -4.76
CA THR A 37 4.02 -1.01 -5.27
C THR A 37 4.76 -0.17 -6.31
N VAL A 38 6.02 0.20 -6.04
CA VAL A 38 6.87 0.91 -7.00
C VAL A 38 7.07 0.08 -8.27
N ARG A 39 7.33 -1.23 -8.12
CA ARG A 39 7.49 -2.13 -9.25
C ARG A 39 6.22 -2.21 -10.10
N ALA A 40 5.03 -2.22 -9.49
CA ALA A 40 3.77 -2.22 -10.20
C ALA A 40 3.60 -0.94 -11.06
N PHE A 41 3.91 0.24 -10.50
CA PHE A 41 3.92 1.48 -11.28
C PHE A 41 4.89 1.43 -12.46
N GLN A 42 6.11 0.94 -12.25
CA GLN A 42 7.10 0.78 -13.33
C GLN A 42 6.60 -0.15 -14.45
N ILE A 43 5.93 -1.25 -14.10
CA ILE A 43 5.33 -2.16 -15.09
C ILE A 43 4.23 -1.46 -15.88
N GLY A 44 3.37 -0.67 -15.23
CA GLY A 44 2.35 0.12 -15.91
C GLY A 44 2.95 1.16 -16.86
N GLN A 45 3.98 1.89 -16.42
CA GLN A 45 4.68 2.88 -17.24
C GLN A 45 5.38 2.29 -18.48
N GLN A 46 5.72 1.00 -18.46
CA GLN A 46 6.32 0.29 -19.59
C GLN A 46 5.30 -0.18 -20.63
N ARG A 47 4.00 -0.04 -20.36
CA ARG A 47 2.92 -0.60 -21.19
C ARG A 47 2.07 0.50 -21.81
N PRO A 48 2.05 0.66 -23.15
CA PRO A 48 1.30 1.73 -23.81
C PRO A 48 -0.23 1.60 -23.64
N GLU A 49 -0.73 0.40 -23.36
CA GLU A 49 -2.14 0.15 -23.11
C GLU A 49 -2.59 0.53 -21.69
N VAL A 50 -1.66 0.71 -20.74
CA VAL A 50 -1.98 1.11 -19.36
C VAL A 50 -2.01 2.63 -19.27
N GLY A 51 -3.14 3.15 -18.79
CA GLY A 51 -3.35 4.56 -18.52
C GLY A 51 -3.08 4.89 -17.04
N PRO A 52 -3.95 5.69 -16.39
CA PRO A 52 -3.81 6.01 -14.98
C PRO A 52 -3.79 4.77 -14.07
N MET A 53 -2.97 4.87 -13.02
CA MET A 53 -2.93 3.93 -11.90
C MET A 53 -3.13 4.70 -10.60
N ILE A 54 -4.09 4.28 -9.79
CA ILE A 54 -4.46 4.94 -8.53
C ILE A 54 -4.14 4.00 -7.38
N LEU A 55 -3.15 4.37 -6.58
CA LEU A 55 -2.74 3.61 -5.40
C LEU A 55 -3.79 3.76 -4.29
N TRP A 56 -4.18 2.64 -3.71
CA TRP A 56 -5.13 2.54 -2.61
C TRP A 56 -4.44 1.92 -1.38
N ASN A 57 -4.40 2.53 -0.19
CA ASN A 57 -4.91 3.86 0.17
C ASN A 57 -3.89 4.64 1.03
N LEU A 58 -4.14 5.94 1.19
CA LEU A 58 -3.23 6.80 1.95
C LEU A 58 -3.32 6.55 3.47
N ASN A 59 -4.52 6.57 4.05
CA ASN A 59 -4.69 6.79 5.50
C ASN A 59 -5.98 6.18 6.09
N PHE A 60 -6.52 5.08 5.56
CA PHE A 60 -7.70 4.47 6.15
C PHE A 60 -7.43 3.90 7.54
N ALA A 61 -6.23 3.35 7.78
CA ALA A 61 -5.83 2.78 9.05
C ALA A 61 -6.13 3.73 10.21
N ASN A 62 -6.88 3.21 11.17
CA ASN A 62 -7.19 3.86 12.43
C ASN A 62 -7.32 2.80 13.52
N ASN A 63 -7.34 3.22 14.78
CA ASN A 63 -7.40 2.30 15.92
C ASN A 63 -8.58 1.32 15.80
N THR A 64 -9.77 1.82 15.45
CA THR A 64 -10.96 0.98 15.28
C THR A 64 -10.78 -0.10 14.22
N LEU A 65 -10.17 0.21 13.07
CA LEU A 65 -9.95 -0.77 12.01
C LEU A 65 -8.84 -1.77 12.37
N ILE A 66 -7.78 -1.31 13.02
CA ILE A 66 -6.68 -2.18 13.48
C ILE A 66 -7.20 -3.15 14.54
N ASP A 67 -7.92 -2.66 15.54
CA ASP A 67 -8.47 -3.45 16.64
C ASP A 67 -9.49 -4.49 16.13
N ASN A 68 -10.32 -4.10 15.16
CA ASN A 68 -11.25 -5.02 14.50
C ASN A 68 -10.60 -5.91 13.44
N ARG A 69 -9.26 -5.83 13.25
CA ARG A 69 -8.51 -6.57 12.24
C ARG A 69 -9.12 -6.40 10.86
N ASN A 70 -9.55 -5.19 10.51
CA ASN A 70 -10.05 -4.90 9.18
C ASN A 70 -8.88 -4.78 8.21
N GLU A 71 -8.92 -5.58 7.15
CA GLU A 71 -7.87 -5.75 6.15
C GLU A 71 -7.47 -4.45 5.46
N ILE A 72 -8.40 -3.48 5.35
CA ILE A 72 -8.15 -2.21 4.68
C ILE A 72 -7.07 -1.37 5.38
N ALA A 73 -6.86 -1.59 6.68
CA ALA A 73 -5.81 -0.93 7.44
C ALA A 73 -4.40 -1.33 6.95
N GLY A 74 -4.24 -2.57 6.45
CA GLY A 74 -2.94 -3.07 5.99
C GLY A 74 -2.40 -2.35 4.74
N TYR A 75 -3.27 -1.67 3.99
CA TYR A 75 -2.94 -0.94 2.76
C TYR A 75 -2.56 0.53 2.99
N SER A 76 -2.75 1.07 4.20
CA SER A 76 -2.50 2.48 4.47
C SER A 76 -1.01 2.80 4.54
N LEU A 77 -0.62 3.98 4.05
CA LEU A 77 0.75 4.51 4.18
C LEU A 77 0.94 5.31 5.47
N PHE A 78 -0.15 5.90 5.96
CA PHE A 78 -0.23 6.55 7.26
C PHE A 78 -1.02 5.68 8.22
N VAL A 79 -0.36 5.29 9.30
CA VAL A 79 -0.93 4.43 10.34
C VAL A 79 -0.73 5.13 11.69
N PRO A 80 -1.78 5.28 12.52
CA PRO A 80 -1.64 5.93 13.82
C PRO A 80 -0.61 5.22 14.71
N GLY A 81 0.23 6.02 15.38
CA GLY A 81 1.26 5.51 16.29
C GLY A 81 2.47 4.87 15.59
N GLN A 82 2.53 4.87 14.26
CA GLN A 82 3.65 4.35 13.49
C GLN A 82 4.39 5.47 12.74
N PRO A 83 5.68 5.29 12.41
CA PRO A 83 6.35 6.10 11.42
C PRO A 83 5.62 6.08 10.07
N ILE A 84 5.80 7.12 9.26
CA ILE A 84 5.31 7.15 7.88
C ILE A 84 5.93 5.97 7.13
N ARG A 85 5.11 5.22 6.38
CA ARG A 85 5.62 4.06 5.64
C ARG A 85 6.54 4.49 4.50
N PRO A 86 7.64 3.75 4.22
CA PRO A 86 8.65 4.13 3.24
C PRO A 86 8.11 4.43 1.84
N LEU A 87 7.03 3.73 1.44
CA LEU A 87 6.37 3.94 0.15
C LEU A 87 5.93 5.39 -0.08
N TYR A 88 5.43 6.08 0.95
CA TYR A 88 5.03 7.48 0.82
C TYR A 88 6.23 8.37 0.45
N GLU A 89 7.35 8.22 1.15
CA GLU A 89 8.56 9.01 0.92
C GLU A 89 9.13 8.77 -0.48
N ILE A 90 9.11 7.51 -0.92
CA ILE A 90 9.56 7.13 -2.27
C ILE A 90 8.67 7.75 -3.35
N LEU A 91 7.35 7.79 -3.16
CA LEU A 91 6.45 8.41 -4.13
C LEU A 91 6.52 9.94 -4.11
N ALA A 92 6.65 10.55 -2.93
CA ALA A 92 6.73 11.99 -2.77
C ALA A 92 8.03 12.59 -3.33
N SER A 93 9.12 11.81 -3.35
CA SER A 93 10.43 12.22 -3.88
C SER A 93 10.60 12.02 -5.38
N ARG A 94 9.62 11.42 -6.06
CA ARG A 94 9.70 11.13 -7.49
C ARG A 94 9.13 12.26 -8.35
N PRO A 95 9.86 12.70 -9.39
CA PRO A 95 9.26 13.49 -10.47
C PRO A 95 8.17 12.68 -11.16
N GLN A 96 7.05 13.33 -11.48
CA GLN A 96 5.98 12.74 -12.29
C GLN A 96 6.31 12.81 -13.78
#